data_AF-A0A0G8BVV8-F1
#
_entry.id   AF-A0A0G8BVV8-F1
#
_cell.length_a   1.000
_cell.length_b   1.000
_cell.length_c   1.000
_cell.angle_alpha   90.00
_cell.angle_beta   90.00
_cell.angle_gamma   90.00
#
_symmetry.space_group_name_H-M   'P 1'
#
loop_
_entity.id
_entity.type
_entity.pdbx_description
1 polymer ?
#
loop_
_entity_poly.entity_id
_entity_poly.type
_entity_poly.pdbx_seq_one_letter_code
_entity_poly.pdbx_strand_id
1 'polypeptide(L)'
;MNAYNNKAGGVEVCYWDQKDLAAKVSAQLAKDIGWKDRGAKESRYGKEGLYVLAETKAPAILIELGFIDNEADMAKWHVDNIAHSIVYALTGQRVGGSGNVKVATVSLKQNIIQSGAFSREYVEDVMGALTSLKMTANFILQSNGQTYFISEPTSDTQLNAMKEYLDCREWWYEVK
;
A
#
# COMPACT_ATOMS: atom_id res chain seq x y z
N MET A 1 16.31 -9.69 12.47
CA MET A 1 15.36 -10.57 13.18
C MET A 1 16.02 -10.95 14.49
N ASN A 2 15.25 -11.10 15.57
CA ASN A 2 15.81 -11.52 16.85
C ASN A 2 15.97 -13.05 16.93
N ALA A 3 16.76 -13.49 17.90
CA ALA A 3 16.83 -14.86 18.40
C ALA A 3 17.28 -14.85 19.87
N TYR A 4 16.84 -15.81 20.68
CA TYR A 4 17.34 -15.94 22.06
C TYR A 4 17.24 -17.35 22.66
N ASN A 5 16.02 -17.89 22.83
CA ASN A 5 15.78 -19.11 23.61
C ASN A 5 14.50 -19.88 23.24
N ASN A 6 13.96 -19.67 22.04
CA ASN A 6 12.68 -20.23 21.56
C ASN A 6 11.41 -19.78 22.32
N LYS A 7 11.51 -18.96 23.38
CA LYS A 7 10.36 -18.48 24.17
C LYS A 7 10.15 -16.98 24.07
N ALA A 8 11.24 -16.21 23.96
CA ALA A 8 11.15 -14.78 23.71
C ALA A 8 10.45 -14.52 22.37
N GLY A 9 9.70 -13.43 22.29
CA GLY A 9 8.93 -13.06 21.10
C GLY A 9 8.60 -11.57 21.11
N GLY A 10 8.22 -11.07 19.94
CA GLY A 10 7.87 -9.68 19.71
C GLY A 10 8.78 -8.93 18.74
N VAL A 11 8.43 -7.67 18.51
CA VAL A 11 9.13 -6.74 17.64
C VAL A 11 9.72 -5.60 18.46
N GLU A 12 10.92 -5.15 18.09
CA GLU A 12 11.54 -3.92 18.60
C GLU A 12 12.25 -3.16 17.50
N VAL A 13 12.49 -1.87 17.76
CA VAL A 13 13.19 -0.99 16.82
C VAL A 13 14.28 -0.22 17.55
N CYS A 14 15.52 -0.42 17.12
CA CYS A 14 16.68 0.27 17.66
C CYS A 14 16.86 1.64 17.01
N TYR A 15 17.23 2.64 17.81
CA TYR A 15 17.48 4.00 17.36
C TYR A 15 18.71 4.61 18.05
N TRP A 16 19.32 5.58 17.37
CA TRP A 16 20.30 6.49 17.98
C TRP A 16 19.63 7.82 18.40
N ASP A 17 18.97 8.50 17.46
CA ASP A 17 18.29 9.78 17.66
C ASP A 17 16.79 9.74 17.27
N GLN A 18 16.38 8.78 16.44
CA GLN A 18 15.02 8.63 15.91
C GLN A 18 14.04 7.89 16.85
N LYS A 19 13.93 8.31 18.12
CA LYS A 19 13.11 7.63 19.14
C LYS A 19 11.64 7.47 18.75
N ASP A 20 11.01 8.57 18.33
CA ASP A 20 9.57 8.60 18.06
C ASP A 20 9.22 7.79 16.81
N LEU A 21 10.08 7.85 15.79
CA LEU A 21 9.96 7.03 14.60
C LEU A 21 10.07 5.53 14.94
N ALA A 22 11.07 5.16 15.74
CA ALA A 22 11.25 3.79 16.18
C ALA A 22 10.05 3.27 17.00
N ALA A 23 9.53 4.10 17.92
CA ALA A 23 8.36 3.75 18.71
C ALA A 23 7.11 3.57 17.83
N LYS A 24 6.90 4.46 16.86
CA LYS A 24 5.81 4.38 15.89
C LYS A 24 5.88 3.09 15.07
N VAL A 25 7.06 2.75 14.54
CA VAL A 25 7.26 1.54 13.72
C VAL A 25 7.06 0.26 14.54
N SER A 26 7.61 0.21 15.77
CA SER A 26 7.45 -0.94 16.68
C SER A 26 5.97 -1.20 16.99
N ALA A 27 5.25 -0.15 17.40
CA ALA A 27 3.84 -0.23 17.76
C ALA A 27 2.96 -0.62 16.56
N GLN A 28 3.27 -0.10 15.36
CA GLN A 28 2.51 -0.40 14.15
C GLN A 28 2.69 -1.86 13.72
N LEU A 29 3.93 -2.38 13.74
CA LEU A 29 4.23 -3.78 13.44
C LEU A 29 3.57 -4.72 14.44
N ALA A 30 3.66 -4.41 15.73
CA ALA A 30 3.00 -5.19 16.77
C ALA A 30 1.47 -5.26 16.53
N LYS A 31 0.87 -4.14 16.16
CA LYS A 31 -0.56 -4.03 15.87
C LYS A 31 -0.99 -4.83 14.62
N ASP A 32 -0.32 -4.64 13.49
CA ASP A 32 -0.77 -5.26 12.23
C ASP A 32 -0.42 -6.75 12.14
N ILE A 33 0.70 -7.19 12.76
CA ILE A 33 1.20 -8.57 12.66
C ILE A 33 0.77 -9.42 13.87
N GLY A 34 0.39 -8.81 14.99
CA GLY A 34 0.03 -9.51 16.21
C GLY A 34 1.23 -10.02 17.01
N TRP A 35 2.40 -9.40 16.82
CA TRP A 35 3.57 -9.59 17.67
C TRP A 35 3.44 -8.78 18.96
N LYS A 36 4.18 -9.19 20.00
CA LYS A 36 4.32 -8.38 21.21
C LYS A 36 5.12 -7.11 20.89
N ASP A 37 4.61 -5.94 21.26
CA ASP A 37 5.38 -4.70 21.19
C ASP A 37 6.42 -4.67 22.32
N ARG A 38 7.70 -4.63 21.95
CA ARG A 38 8.82 -4.47 22.90
C ARG A 38 9.38 -3.03 22.89
N GLY A 39 8.84 -2.19 22.00
CA GLY A 39 9.09 -0.77 21.91
C GLY A 39 10.42 -0.38 21.27
N ALA A 40 10.68 0.92 21.31
CA ALA A 40 11.92 1.51 20.84
C ALA A 40 13.07 1.24 21.82
N LYS A 41 14.24 0.84 21.30
CA LYS A 41 15.46 0.59 22.08
C LYS A 41 16.54 1.57 21.68
N GLU A 42 17.08 2.28 22.67
CA GLU A 42 18.21 3.15 22.43
C GLU A 42 19.48 2.31 22.27
N SER A 43 20.19 2.47 21.16
CA SER A 43 21.49 1.84 20.90
C SER A 43 22.53 2.94 20.71
N ARG A 44 23.36 3.14 21.74
CA ARG A 44 24.42 4.17 21.78
C ARG A 44 25.81 3.55 21.81
N TYR A 45 26.81 4.33 21.39
CA TYR A 45 28.20 3.90 21.31
C TYR A 45 28.69 3.49 22.71
N GLY A 46 29.28 2.30 22.83
CA GLY A 46 29.73 1.72 24.10
C GLY A 46 28.69 0.86 24.84
N LYS A 47 27.42 0.84 24.43
CA LYS A 47 26.37 -0.01 24.99
C LYS A 47 25.66 -0.74 23.85
N GLU A 48 26.22 -1.88 23.43
CA GLU A 48 25.70 -2.69 22.31
C GLU A 48 25.38 -1.81 21.08
N GLY A 49 26.31 -0.89 20.76
CA GLY A 49 26.13 0.08 19.69
C GLY A 49 26.10 -0.62 18.33
N LEU A 50 25.02 -0.43 17.59
CA LEU A 50 24.87 -0.98 16.25
C LEU A 50 25.61 -0.07 15.25
N TYR A 51 26.58 -0.64 14.53
CA TYR A 51 27.41 0.10 13.57
C TYR A 51 26.59 0.88 12.54
N VAL A 52 25.50 0.29 12.04
CA VAL A 52 24.59 0.96 11.09
C VAL A 52 23.96 2.22 11.67
N LEU A 53 23.70 2.28 12.98
CA LEU A 53 23.15 3.46 13.63
C LEU A 53 24.23 4.48 14.00
N ALA A 54 25.45 4.01 14.28
CA ALA A 54 26.57 4.87 14.65
C ALA A 54 27.20 5.58 13.44
N GLU A 55 27.28 4.90 12.29
CA GLU A 55 28.08 5.36 11.14
C GLU A 55 27.24 5.87 9.97
N THR A 56 25.91 5.69 10.00
CA THR A 56 25.01 6.27 8.99
C THR A 56 24.84 7.76 9.25
N LYS A 57 25.17 8.59 8.25
CA LYS A 57 25.06 10.06 8.35
C LYS A 57 23.62 10.58 8.28
N ALA A 58 22.73 9.83 7.64
CA ALA A 58 21.31 10.14 7.57
C ALA A 58 20.57 9.60 8.82
N PRO A 59 19.38 10.13 9.17
CA PRO A 59 18.52 9.54 10.20
C PRO A 59 18.31 8.03 9.96
N ALA A 60 18.55 7.22 10.98
CA ALA A 60 18.51 5.76 10.85
C ALA A 60 17.79 5.09 12.03
N ILE A 61 17.11 3.99 11.71
CA ILE A 61 16.56 3.03 12.65
C ILE A 61 16.93 1.62 12.18
N LEU A 62 17.02 0.66 13.10
CA LEU A 62 17.16 -0.75 12.79
C LEU A 62 15.96 -1.50 13.35
N ILE A 63 15.24 -2.21 12.49
CA ILE A 63 14.02 -2.91 12.86
C ILE A 63 14.36 -4.38 13.11
N GLU A 64 14.19 -4.84 14.36
CA GLU A 64 14.29 -6.25 14.71
C GLU A 64 12.90 -6.90 14.69
N LEU A 65 12.55 -7.42 13.52
CA LEU A 65 11.32 -8.16 13.28
C LEU A 65 11.32 -9.51 13.99
N GLY A 66 10.27 -9.82 14.75
CA GLY A 66 9.98 -11.13 15.35
C GLY A 66 11.17 -11.84 16.02
N PHE A 67 10.95 -13.06 16.47
CA PHE A 67 12.01 -13.98 16.88
C PHE A 67 12.02 -15.17 15.93
N ILE A 68 13.13 -15.37 15.21
CA ILE A 68 13.26 -16.46 14.21
C ILE A 68 13.19 -17.84 14.86
N ASP A 69 13.54 -17.93 16.14
CA ASP A 69 13.54 -19.12 16.96
C ASP A 69 12.21 -19.33 17.72
N ASN A 70 11.25 -18.41 17.58
CA ASN A 70 9.93 -18.49 18.19
C ASN A 70 8.86 -18.90 17.16
N GLU A 71 8.31 -20.11 17.31
CA GLU A 71 7.28 -20.64 16.39
C GLU A 71 6.03 -19.74 16.30
N ALA A 72 5.61 -19.10 17.39
CA ALA A 72 4.41 -18.26 17.40
C ALA A 72 4.62 -16.92 16.68
N ASP A 73 5.85 -16.39 16.66
CA ASP A 73 6.19 -15.22 15.87
C ASP A 73 6.31 -15.59 14.38
N MET A 74 6.94 -16.72 14.09
CA MET A 74 7.10 -17.22 12.72
C MET A 74 5.78 -17.63 12.08
N ALA A 75 4.83 -18.15 12.86
CA ALA A 75 3.47 -18.45 12.37
C ALA A 75 2.71 -17.19 11.88
N LYS A 76 3.10 -16.00 12.34
CA LYS A 76 2.53 -14.70 11.93
C LYS A 76 3.33 -14.03 10.82
N TRP A 77 4.43 -14.63 10.40
CA TRP A 77 5.33 -14.04 9.41
C TRP A 77 4.67 -14.01 8.03
N HIS A 78 4.37 -12.81 7.55
CA HIS A 78 3.87 -12.59 6.20
C HIS A 78 4.54 -11.35 5.61
N VAL A 79 5.41 -11.56 4.61
CA VAL A 79 6.32 -10.54 4.09
C VAL A 79 5.58 -9.28 3.62
N ASP A 80 4.48 -9.44 2.88
CA ASP A 80 3.72 -8.28 2.38
C ASP A 80 3.07 -7.49 3.51
N ASN A 81 2.53 -8.15 4.54
CA ASN A 81 1.88 -7.48 5.66
C ASN A 81 2.90 -6.70 6.49
N ILE A 82 4.08 -7.29 6.69
CA ILE A 82 5.21 -6.64 7.37
C ILE A 82 5.65 -5.40 6.58
N ALA A 83 5.86 -5.54 5.27
CA ALA A 83 6.24 -4.43 4.40
C ALA A 83 5.18 -3.31 4.41
N HIS A 84 3.90 -3.66 4.25
CA HIS A 84 2.78 -2.73 4.29
C HIS A 84 2.68 -1.98 5.63
N SER A 85 2.93 -2.69 6.74
CA SER A 85 2.94 -2.10 8.08
C SER A 85 4.05 -1.06 8.25
N ILE A 86 5.26 -1.37 7.75
CA ILE A 86 6.39 -0.44 7.75
C ILE A 86 6.09 0.76 6.87
N VAL A 87 5.61 0.56 5.64
CA VAL A 87 5.24 1.68 4.75
C VAL A 87 4.21 2.57 5.42
N TYR A 88 3.15 2.00 6.00
CA TYR A 88 2.14 2.77 6.71
C TYR A 88 2.71 3.52 7.91
N ALA A 89 3.62 2.92 8.69
CA ALA A 89 4.29 3.61 9.78
C ALA A 89 5.13 4.81 9.29
N LEU A 90 5.77 4.71 8.14
CA LEU A 90 6.61 5.78 7.59
C LEU A 90 5.80 6.88 6.91
N THR A 91 4.79 6.51 6.12
CA THR A 91 4.10 7.44 5.20
C THR A 91 2.68 7.78 5.62
N GLY A 92 2.08 6.99 6.51
CA GLY A 92 0.65 7.04 6.81
C GLY A 92 -0.24 6.46 5.72
N GLN A 93 0.34 5.92 4.64
CA GLN A 93 -0.39 5.35 3.51
C GLN A 93 -0.38 3.82 3.58
N ARG A 94 -1.54 3.18 3.43
CA ARG A 94 -1.63 1.72 3.31
C ARG A 94 -1.41 1.33 1.85
N VAL A 95 -0.48 0.42 1.61
CA VAL A 95 -0.27 -0.19 0.29
C VAL A 95 -1.35 -1.27 0.11
N GLY A 96 -2.18 -1.14 -0.92
CA GLY A 96 -3.26 -2.07 -1.21
C GLY A 96 -2.81 -3.21 -2.10
N GLY A 97 -2.91 -4.44 -1.60
CA GLY A 97 -2.97 -5.68 -2.38
C GLY A 97 -4.18 -6.50 -1.93
N SER A 98 -5.02 -6.89 -2.89
CA SER A 98 -6.33 -7.55 -2.75
C SER A 98 -6.40 -8.73 -1.76
N GLY A 99 -7.45 -8.76 -0.93
CA GLY A 99 -7.85 -9.94 -0.14
C GLY A 99 -8.93 -9.69 0.92
N ASN A 100 -10.21 -9.76 0.50
CA ASN A 100 -11.47 -9.89 1.27
C ASN A 100 -11.45 -9.81 2.83
N VAL A 101 -11.77 -8.64 3.41
CA VAL A 101 -12.48 -8.53 4.71
C VAL A 101 -13.46 -7.35 4.64
N LYS A 102 -14.76 -7.62 4.81
CA LYS A 102 -15.83 -6.61 4.90
C LYS A 102 -15.74 -5.87 6.23
N VAL A 103 -15.25 -4.63 6.27
CA VAL A 103 -15.47 -3.70 7.40
C VAL A 103 -15.66 -2.28 6.87
N ALA A 104 -16.79 -1.69 7.29
CA ALA A 104 -17.29 -0.31 7.16
C ALA A 104 -16.55 0.66 6.22
N THR A 105 -17.30 1.05 5.18
CA THR A 105 -17.03 2.04 4.14
C THR A 105 -16.56 3.40 4.66
N VAL A 106 -15.26 3.63 4.66
CA VAL A 106 -14.75 4.92 4.17
C VAL A 106 -14.81 4.80 2.66
N SER A 107 -15.53 5.69 1.95
CA SER A 107 -15.46 5.71 0.50
C SER A 107 -14.02 6.05 0.13
N LEU A 108 -13.23 5.02 -0.17
CA LEU A 108 -12.11 5.15 -1.09
C LEU A 108 -12.74 5.85 -2.29
N LYS A 109 -12.28 7.07 -2.63
CA LYS A 109 -12.55 7.60 -3.96
C LYS A 109 -11.86 6.63 -4.91
N GLN A 110 -12.60 5.61 -5.32
CA GLN A 110 -12.15 4.67 -6.32
C GLN A 110 -12.27 5.48 -7.59
N ASN A 111 -11.17 6.06 -8.09
CA ASN A 111 -11.15 6.83 -9.33
C ASN A 111 -11.55 5.94 -10.51
N ILE A 112 -12.84 5.68 -10.60
CA ILE A 112 -13.53 4.85 -11.57
C ILE A 112 -14.22 5.84 -12.47
N ILE A 113 -13.89 5.78 -13.75
CA ILE A 113 -14.52 6.62 -14.75
C ILE A 113 -15.48 5.78 -15.58
N GLN A 114 -16.71 6.25 -15.68
CA GLN A 114 -17.68 5.77 -16.64
C GLN A 114 -17.78 6.78 -17.78
N SER A 115 -17.70 6.31 -19.02
CA SER A 115 -17.97 7.14 -20.19
C SER A 115 -18.56 6.29 -21.30
N GLY A 116 -19.43 6.89 -22.11
CA GLY A 116 -19.95 6.23 -23.30
C GLY A 116 -21.25 6.78 -23.82
N ALA A 117 -22.11 5.87 -24.28
CA ALA A 117 -23.14 6.12 -25.29
C ALA A 117 -22.56 6.37 -26.70
N PHE A 118 -21.33 5.91 -26.95
CA PHE A 118 -20.72 5.97 -28.28
C PHE A 118 -21.16 4.78 -29.14
N SER A 119 -21.27 5.02 -30.44
CA SER A 119 -21.56 4.00 -31.43
C SER A 119 -20.37 3.03 -31.60
N ARG A 120 -20.62 1.88 -32.24
CA ARG A 120 -19.63 0.80 -32.42
C ARG A 120 -18.30 1.27 -33.03
N GLU A 121 -18.34 2.24 -33.95
CA GLU A 121 -17.16 2.75 -34.65
C GLU A 121 -16.11 3.39 -33.72
N TYR A 122 -16.50 3.83 -32.53
CA TYR A 122 -15.58 4.44 -31.56
C TYR A 122 -14.99 3.44 -30.55
N VAL A 123 -15.42 2.18 -30.58
CA VAL A 123 -14.98 1.17 -29.60
C VAL A 123 -13.48 0.90 -29.71
N GLU A 124 -12.94 0.76 -30.93
CA GLU A 124 -11.50 0.48 -31.14
C GLU A 124 -10.62 1.60 -30.60
N ASP A 125 -11.04 2.83 -30.81
CA ASP A 125 -10.35 4.05 -30.39
C ASP A 125 -10.36 4.20 -28.86
N VAL A 126 -11.50 3.94 -28.22
CA VAL A 126 -11.60 3.87 -26.75
C VAL A 126 -10.73 2.75 -26.18
N MET A 127 -10.71 1.57 -26.80
CA MET A 127 -9.82 0.47 -26.40
C MET A 127 -8.33 0.86 -26.54
N GLY A 128 -7.97 1.59 -27.59
CA GLY A 128 -6.63 2.14 -27.78
C GLY A 128 -6.22 3.11 -26.67
N ALA A 129 -7.11 4.04 -26.31
CA ALA A 129 -6.87 4.99 -25.23
C ALA A 129 -6.67 4.30 -23.87
N LEU A 130 -7.58 3.36 -23.52
CA LEU A 130 -7.46 2.57 -22.29
C LEU A 130 -6.15 1.79 -22.24
N THR A 131 -5.76 1.15 -23.34
CA THR A 131 -4.51 0.38 -23.44
C THR A 131 -3.28 1.27 -23.26
N SER A 132 -3.26 2.45 -23.91
CA SER A 132 -2.18 3.43 -23.79
C SER A 132 -1.98 3.91 -22.35
N LEU A 133 -3.09 4.10 -21.62
CA LEU A 133 -3.09 4.54 -20.22
C LEU A 133 -2.92 3.38 -19.22
N LYS A 134 -2.75 2.15 -19.69
CA LYS A 134 -2.67 0.93 -18.86
C LYS A 134 -3.89 0.78 -17.94
N MET A 135 -5.06 1.14 -18.44
CA MET A 135 -6.34 1.04 -17.74
C MET A 135 -7.11 -0.19 -18.23
N THR A 136 -7.82 -0.84 -17.33
CA THR A 136 -8.76 -1.91 -17.64
C THR A 136 -10.19 -1.41 -17.46
N ALA A 137 -11.11 -1.85 -18.32
CA ALA A 137 -12.50 -1.46 -18.26
C ALA A 137 -13.43 -2.57 -18.76
N ASN A 138 -14.65 -2.58 -18.22
CA ASN A 138 -15.73 -3.40 -18.72
C ASN A 138 -16.54 -2.60 -19.75
N PHE A 139 -16.70 -3.17 -20.95
CA PHE A 139 -17.55 -2.59 -21.99
C PHE A 139 -18.95 -3.22 -21.91
N ILE A 140 -19.98 -2.36 -21.93
CA ILE A 140 -21.38 -2.76 -21.81
C ILE A 140 -22.12 -2.26 -23.05
N LEU A 141 -22.69 -3.20 -23.80
CA LEU A 141 -23.56 -2.93 -24.94
C LEU A 141 -24.99 -2.68 -24.44
N GLN A 142 -25.56 -1.55 -24.82
CA GLN A 142 -26.95 -1.20 -24.55
C GLN A 142 -27.87 -1.72 -25.66
N SER A 143 -29.16 -1.89 -25.36
CA SER A 143 -30.16 -2.39 -26.32
C SER A 143 -30.37 -1.49 -27.54
N ASN A 144 -29.97 -0.21 -27.46
CA ASN A 144 -29.99 0.76 -28.55
C ASN A 144 -28.73 0.68 -29.46
N GLY A 145 -27.83 -0.29 -29.23
CA GLY A 145 -26.61 -0.49 -30.00
C GLY A 145 -25.43 0.40 -29.61
N GLN A 146 -25.60 1.30 -28.63
CA GLN A 146 -24.52 2.11 -28.09
C GLN A 146 -23.73 1.33 -27.03
N THR A 147 -22.46 1.69 -26.87
CA THR A 147 -21.57 1.08 -25.88
C THR A 147 -21.10 2.14 -24.89
N TYR A 148 -20.91 1.72 -23.65
CA TYR A 148 -20.18 2.51 -22.65
C TYR A 148 -19.20 1.61 -21.91
N PHE A 149 -18.19 2.22 -21.31
CA PHE A 149 -17.24 1.52 -20.47
C PHE A 149 -17.30 2.02 -19.03
N ILE A 150 -16.94 1.13 -18.11
CA ILE A 150 -16.66 1.45 -16.71
C ILE A 150 -15.26 0.96 -16.42
N SER A 151 -14.35 1.85 -16.03
CA SER A 151 -12.99 1.45 -15.67
C SER A 151 -12.96 0.68 -14.35
N GLU A 152 -11.95 -0.15 -14.17
CA GLU A 152 -11.51 -0.55 -12.82
C GLU A 152 -10.93 0.67 -12.08
N PRO A 153 -10.71 0.60 -10.74
CA PRO A 153 -10.08 1.70 -10.00
C PRO A 153 -8.75 2.12 -10.61
N THR A 154 -8.56 3.42 -10.83
CA THR A 154 -7.36 3.96 -11.47
C THR A 154 -6.57 4.92 -10.57
N SER A 155 -5.32 5.22 -10.92
CA SER A 155 -4.56 6.28 -10.24
C SER A 155 -5.06 7.67 -10.66
N ASP A 156 -4.77 8.71 -9.87
CA ASP A 156 -5.10 10.10 -10.23
C ASP A 156 -4.52 10.50 -11.60
N THR A 157 -3.31 10.02 -11.92
CA THR A 157 -2.65 10.27 -13.21
C THR A 157 -3.42 9.63 -14.36
N GLN A 158 -3.87 8.39 -14.20
CA GLN A 158 -4.67 7.68 -15.21
C GLN A 158 -6.04 8.33 -15.38
N LEU A 159 -6.69 8.70 -14.27
CA LEU A 159 -7.98 9.37 -14.30
C LEU A 159 -7.89 10.72 -15.03
N ASN A 160 -6.90 11.55 -14.70
CA ASN A 160 -6.74 12.85 -15.34
C ASN A 160 -6.42 12.72 -16.83
N ALA A 161 -5.54 11.80 -17.21
CA ALA A 161 -5.23 11.55 -18.62
C ALA A 161 -6.44 11.02 -19.40
N MET A 162 -7.29 10.19 -18.79
CA MET A 162 -8.52 9.75 -19.43
C MET A 162 -9.55 10.87 -19.55
N LYS A 163 -9.68 11.75 -18.54
CA LYS A 163 -10.53 12.94 -18.63
C LYS A 163 -10.10 13.83 -19.79
N GLU A 164 -8.81 14.12 -19.91
CA GLU A 164 -8.26 14.91 -21.02
C GLU A 164 -8.61 14.29 -22.38
N TYR A 165 -8.46 12.96 -22.53
CA TYR A 165 -8.85 12.25 -23.75
C TYR A 165 -10.35 12.41 -24.08
N LEU A 166 -11.22 12.32 -23.08
CA LEU A 166 -12.67 12.44 -23.25
C LEU A 166 -13.10 13.90 -23.51
N ASP A 167 -12.48 14.86 -22.83
CA ASP A 167 -12.70 16.30 -23.02
C ASP A 167 -12.31 16.72 -24.44
N CYS A 168 -11.20 16.21 -24.98
CA CYS A 168 -10.78 16.46 -26.37
C CYS A 168 -11.80 15.97 -27.42
N ARG A 169 -12.73 15.10 -27.03
CA ARG A 169 -13.77 14.53 -27.91
C ARG A 169 -15.17 15.05 -27.59
N GLU A 170 -15.27 15.96 -26.63
CA GLU A 170 -16.53 16.45 -26.08
C GLU A 170 -17.44 15.30 -25.60
N TRP A 171 -16.83 14.23 -25.09
CA TRP A 171 -17.55 13.04 -24.62
C TRP A 171 -17.89 13.14 -23.14
N TRP A 172 -19.12 12.72 -22.81
CA TRP A 172 -19.59 12.71 -21.43
C TRP A 172 -18.87 11.66 -20.58
N TYR A 173 -18.61 11.99 -19.31
CA TYR A 173 -18.15 11.04 -18.31
C TYR A 173 -18.62 11.39 -16.90
N GLU A 174 -18.54 10.39 -16.03
CA GLU A 174 -18.78 10.50 -14.59
C GLU A 174 -17.66 9.78 -13.83
N VAL A 175 -17.18 10.41 -12.75
CA VAL A 175 -16.24 9.78 -11.81
C VAL A 175 -17.03 9.28 -10.60
N LYS A 176 -16.90 7.99 -10.30
CA LYS A 176 -17.61 7.31 -9.21
C LYS A 176 -16.75 7.19 -7.94
#